data_AF-A0A7S2CNC8-F1
#
_entry.id   AF-A0A7S2CNC8-F1
#
_cell.length_a   1.000
_cell.length_b   1.000
_cell.length_c   1.000
_cell.angle_alpha   90.00
_cell.angle_beta   90.00
_cell.angle_gamma   90.00
#
_symmetry.space_group_name_H-M   'P 1'
#
loop_
_entity.id
_entity.type
_entity.pdbx_description
1 polymer ?
#
loop_
_entity_poly.entity_id
_entity_poly.type
_entity_poly.pdbx_seq_one_letter_code
_entity_poly.pdbx_strand_id
1 'polypeptide(L)'
;RQVHPRTSMAPRLLRLTSCALTVLATLDSSLALDNGLGLTPRLAFSTWNFFGPSASEDDVRHVAAALKRTGLFALGFDTINIDAGSLNRDQTTGRLVPSGRFPS
;
A
#
# COMPACT_ATOMS: atom_id res chain seq x y z
N ARG A 1 -6.95 -42.12 -59.49
CA ARG A 1 -5.80 -41.67 -58.67
C ARG A 1 -6.18 -40.30 -58.11
N GLN A 2 -6.64 -40.24 -56.86
CA GLN A 2 -7.16 -39.03 -56.22
C GLN A 2 -5.99 -38.12 -55.83
N VAL A 3 -6.02 -36.85 -56.27
CA VAL A 3 -5.05 -35.83 -55.87
C VAL A 3 -5.71 -35.00 -54.78
N HIS A 4 -5.18 -35.08 -53.55
CA HIS A 4 -5.62 -34.21 -52.45
C HIS A 4 -4.85 -32.89 -52.45
N PRO A 5 -5.53 -31.73 -52.36
CA PRO A 5 -4.87 -30.44 -52.26
C PRO A 5 -4.30 -30.25 -50.85
N ARG A 6 -3.00 -29.95 -50.77
CA ARG A 6 -2.35 -29.53 -49.53
C ARG A 6 -2.83 -28.13 -49.17
N THR A 7 -3.69 -28.02 -48.17
CA THR A 7 -4.09 -26.73 -47.59
C THR A 7 -2.90 -26.12 -46.85
N SER A 8 -2.43 -24.97 -47.33
CA SER A 8 -1.33 -24.21 -46.71
C SER A 8 -1.80 -23.60 -45.37
N MET A 9 -1.19 -24.04 -44.27
CA MET A 9 -1.42 -23.52 -42.90
C MET A 9 -0.74 -22.16 -42.62
N ALA A 10 0.05 -21.62 -43.57
CA ALA A 10 0.91 -20.47 -43.33
C ALA A 10 0.20 -19.13 -43.00
N PRO A 11 -0.96 -18.74 -43.60
CA PRO A 11 -1.51 -17.40 -43.39
C PRO A 11 -2.29 -17.23 -42.07
N ARG A 12 -2.67 -18.33 -41.40
CA ARG A 12 -3.36 -18.27 -40.09
C ARG A 12 -2.40 -18.05 -38.94
N LEU A 13 -1.20 -18.62 -39.01
CA LEU A 13 -0.19 -18.50 -37.96
C LEU A 13 0.37 -17.08 -37.85
N LEU A 14 0.45 -16.36 -38.97
CA LEU A 14 0.99 -14.99 -39.07
C LEU A 14 0.04 -13.90 -38.52
N ARG A 15 -1.28 -14.15 -38.51
CA ARG A 15 -2.28 -13.19 -37.99
C ARG A 15 -2.43 -13.25 -36.48
N LEU A 16 -2.24 -14.43 -35.89
CA LEU A 16 -2.32 -14.63 -34.44
C LEU A 16 -1.12 -14.00 -33.70
N THR A 17 0.07 -14.06 -34.29
CA THR A 17 1.28 -13.45 -33.72
C THR A 17 1.23 -11.92 -33.71
N SER A 18 0.71 -11.29 -34.76
CA SER A 18 0.56 -9.83 -34.82
C SER A 18 -0.40 -9.29 -33.75
N CYS A 19 -1.49 -10.02 -33.47
CA CYS A 19 -2.49 -9.62 -32.49
C CYS A 19 -1.96 -9.74 -31.05
N ALA A 20 -1.23 -10.83 -30.76
CA ALA A 20 -0.59 -11.04 -29.46
C ALA A 20 0.46 -9.97 -29.14
N LEU A 21 1.24 -9.55 -30.15
CA LEU A 21 2.28 -8.53 -29.98
C LEU A 21 1.69 -7.14 -29.67
N THR A 22 0.56 -6.78 -30.29
CA THR A 22 -0.17 -5.55 -29.95
C THR A 22 -0.76 -5.58 -28.53
N VAL A 23 -1.31 -6.71 -28.09
CA VAL A 23 -1.87 -6.83 -26.72
C VAL A 23 -0.80 -6.70 -25.65
N LEU A 24 0.39 -7.30 -25.86
CA LEU A 24 1.54 -7.17 -24.98
C LEU A 24 2.12 -5.75 -24.96
N ALA A 25 2.09 -5.05 -26.10
CA ALA A 25 2.59 -3.67 -26.22
C ALA A 25 1.64 -2.61 -25.61
N THR A 26 0.37 -2.95 -25.36
CA THR A 26 -0.62 -2.09 -24.70
C THR A 26 -0.87 -2.48 -23.23
N LEU A 27 -0.04 -3.34 -22.64
CA LEU A 27 -0.07 -3.58 -21.20
C LEU A 27 0.49 -2.34 -20.51
N ASP A 28 -0.40 -1.39 -20.24
CA ASP A 28 -0.07 -0.22 -19.44
C ASP A 28 0.49 -0.67 -18.08
N SER A 29 1.50 0.08 -17.68
CA SER A 29 2.15 0.01 -16.38
C SER A 29 1.09 -0.01 -15.29
N SER A 30 1.32 -0.77 -14.22
CA SER A 30 0.54 -0.73 -12.97
C SER A 30 -0.10 0.65 -12.75
N LEU A 31 -1.44 0.70 -12.57
CA LEU A 31 -2.15 1.92 -12.18
C LEU A 31 -1.75 2.28 -10.73
N ALA A 32 -0.55 2.82 -10.59
CA ALA A 32 0.00 3.30 -9.34
C ALA A 32 -0.23 4.80 -9.23
N LEU A 33 -0.48 5.25 -8.00
CA LEU A 33 -0.55 6.68 -7.71
C LEU A 33 0.87 7.27 -7.79
N ASP A 34 1.11 8.18 -8.74
CA ASP A 34 2.41 8.84 -8.92
C ASP A 34 2.59 10.00 -7.93
N ASN A 35 2.63 9.69 -6.64
CA ASN A 35 2.83 10.66 -5.56
C ASN A 35 4.20 10.50 -4.86
N GLY A 36 5.09 9.66 -5.41
CA GLY A 36 6.41 9.39 -4.85
C GLY A 36 6.41 8.58 -3.53
N LEU A 37 5.27 8.06 -3.08
CA LEU A 37 5.14 7.25 -1.87
C LEU A 37 4.91 5.77 -2.20
N GLY A 38 5.14 4.88 -1.23
CA GLY A 38 4.80 3.46 -1.37
C GLY A 38 5.68 2.68 -2.36
N LEU A 39 6.85 3.20 -2.74
CA LEU A 39 7.82 2.51 -3.61
C LEU A 39 8.32 1.19 -3.00
N THR A 40 8.37 1.14 -1.67
CA THR A 40 8.54 -0.09 -0.88
C THR A 40 7.43 -0.18 0.16
N PRO A 41 7.07 -1.39 0.63
CA PRO A 41 6.17 -1.53 1.76
C PRO A 41 6.66 -0.70 2.96
N ARG A 42 5.77 0.06 3.58
CA ARG A 42 6.10 0.83 4.79
C ARG A 42 6.22 -0.12 5.98
N LEU A 43 7.32 -0.02 6.71
CA LEU A 43 7.48 -0.68 8.00
C LEU A 43 7.01 0.28 9.10
N ALA A 44 5.99 -0.12 9.86
CA ALA A 44 5.38 0.73 10.88
C ALA A 44 4.91 -0.09 12.08
N PHE A 45 4.78 0.57 13.23
CA PHE A 45 4.09 0.03 14.40
C PHE A 45 2.65 0.53 14.43
N SER A 46 1.67 -0.33 14.74
CA SER A 46 0.28 0.08 15.00
C SER A 46 -0.03 0.01 16.48
N THR A 47 -0.64 1.06 17.04
CA THR A 47 -1.03 1.10 18.46
C THR A 47 -2.16 0.13 18.78
N TRP A 48 -2.99 -0.26 17.80
CA TRP A 48 -4.20 -1.07 18.03
C TRP A 48 -3.89 -2.42 18.66
N ASN A 49 -2.88 -3.13 18.16
CA ASN A 49 -2.57 -4.49 18.59
C ASN A 49 -2.14 -4.60 20.06
N PHE A 50 -1.70 -3.49 20.66
CA PHE A 50 -1.19 -3.47 22.03
C PHE A 50 -2.07 -2.63 22.98
N PHE A 51 -2.51 -1.44 22.54
CA PHE A 51 -3.22 -0.49 23.38
C PHE A 51 -4.72 -0.38 23.05
N GLY A 52 -5.15 -0.86 21.88
CA GLY A 52 -6.52 -0.67 21.39
C GLY A 52 -6.94 0.81 21.42
N PRO A 53 -8.16 1.15 21.88
CA PRO A 53 -8.67 2.53 21.90
C PRO A 53 -8.07 3.39 23.02
N SER A 54 -7.19 2.83 23.85
CA SER A 54 -6.66 3.48 25.06
C SER A 54 -5.26 4.06 24.86
N ALA A 55 -4.70 4.01 23.65
CA ALA A 55 -3.39 4.59 23.36
C ALA A 55 -3.33 6.06 23.78
N SER A 56 -2.21 6.43 24.42
CA SER A 56 -1.94 7.80 24.88
C SER A 56 -0.68 8.39 24.25
N GLU A 57 -0.48 9.70 24.42
CA GLU A 57 0.72 10.40 24.00
C GLU A 57 2.00 9.76 24.58
N ASP A 58 1.99 9.44 25.87
CA ASP A 58 3.12 8.80 26.55
C ASP A 58 3.41 7.41 26.00
N ASP A 59 2.37 6.62 25.68
CA ASP A 59 2.54 5.32 25.03
C ASP A 59 3.23 5.45 23.67
N VAL A 60 2.81 6.42 22.86
CA VAL A 60 3.41 6.69 21.55
C VAL A 60 4.87 7.12 21.70
N ARG A 61 5.19 7.98 22.68
CA ARG A 61 6.57 8.39 22.99
C ARG A 61 7.41 7.19 23.44
N HIS A 62 6.86 6.31 24.28
CA HIS A 62 7.54 5.09 24.71
C HIS A 62 7.81 4.12 23.56
N VAL A 63 6.84 3.90 22.66
CA VAL A 63 7.03 3.10 21.45
C VAL A 63 8.13 3.69 20.57
N ALA A 64 8.12 5.01 20.33
CA ALA A 64 9.15 5.68 19.54
C ALA A 64 10.55 5.49 20.15
N ALA A 65 10.67 5.63 21.48
CA ALA A 65 11.92 5.38 22.19
C ALA A 65 12.35 3.90 22.10
N ALA A 66 11.40 2.96 22.15
CA ALA A 66 11.66 1.54 22.01
C ALA A 66 12.16 1.19 20.60
N LEU A 67 11.53 1.70 19.54
CA LEU A 67 11.95 1.49 18.15
C LEU A 67 13.40 1.96 17.91
N LYS A 68 13.80 3.08 18.52
CA LYS A 68 15.20 3.54 18.49
C LYS A 68 16.11 2.62 19.29
N ARG A 69 15.76 2.32 20.54
CA ARG A 69 16.60 1.52 21.46
C ARG A 69 16.83 0.09 20.96
N THR A 70 15.87 -0.51 20.29
CA THR A 70 15.99 -1.87 19.73
C THR A 70 16.67 -1.90 18.36
N GLY A 71 16.94 -0.74 17.76
CA GLY A 71 17.51 -0.64 16.41
C GLY A 71 16.51 -0.80 15.26
N LEU A 72 15.23 -1.05 15.53
CA LEU A 72 14.20 -1.20 14.50
C LEU A 72 14.02 0.07 13.66
N PHE A 73 14.20 1.25 14.25
CA PHE A 73 14.20 2.51 13.52
C PHE A 73 15.25 2.52 12.40
N ALA A 74 16.46 2.03 12.68
CA ALA A 74 17.54 1.94 11.68
C ALA A 74 17.26 0.91 10.56
N LEU A 75 16.33 -0.02 10.80
CA LEU A 75 15.85 -0.99 9.82
C LEU A 75 14.62 -0.53 9.03
N GLY A 76 14.16 0.72 9.25
CA GLY A 76 13.06 1.34 8.51
C GLY A 76 11.72 1.38 9.22
N PHE A 77 11.61 0.92 10.48
CA PHE A 77 10.41 1.13 11.31
C PHE A 77 10.38 2.57 11.85
N ASP A 78 10.17 3.53 10.96
CA ASP A 78 10.22 4.97 11.23
C ASP A 78 8.84 5.60 11.47
N THR A 79 7.78 4.83 11.33
CA THR A 79 6.40 5.29 11.41
C THR A 79 5.62 4.59 12.55
N ILE A 80 4.80 5.36 13.27
CA ILE A 80 3.82 4.85 14.25
C ILE A 80 2.43 5.24 13.77
N ASN A 81 1.56 4.26 13.54
CA ASN A 81 0.16 4.43 13.22
C ASN A 81 -0.65 4.49 14.52
N ILE A 82 -1.13 5.68 14.87
CA ILE A 82 -2.03 5.89 16.01
C ILE A 82 -3.46 5.56 15.55
N ASP A 83 -4.02 4.49 16.09
CA ASP A 83 -5.34 4.00 15.73
C ASP A 83 -6.47 4.75 16.49
N ALA A 84 -7.66 4.14 16.58
CA ALA A 84 -8.86 4.75 17.14
C ALA A 84 -8.69 5.21 18.61
N GLY A 85 -9.49 6.19 19.03
CA GLY A 85 -9.51 6.73 20.39
C GLY A 85 -8.60 7.93 20.65
N SER A 86 -7.83 8.36 19.64
CA SER A 86 -6.94 9.52 19.70
C SER A 86 -7.62 10.86 19.43
N LEU A 87 -8.81 10.86 18.80
CA LEU A 87 -9.53 12.06 18.40
C LEU A 87 -10.97 12.06 18.92
N ASN A 88 -11.47 13.25 19.25
CA ASN A 88 -12.87 13.57 19.49
C ASN A 88 -13.40 14.46 18.36
N ARG A 89 -14.73 14.67 18.33
CA ARG A 89 -15.37 15.66 17.44
C ARG A 89 -15.94 16.81 18.27
N ASP A 90 -15.52 18.02 17.95
CA ASP A 90 -16.12 19.24 18.50
C ASP A 90 -17.58 19.33 18.03
N GLN A 91 -18.52 19.41 18.97
CA GLN A 91 -19.95 19.35 18.66
C GLN A 91 -20.50 20.62 18.02
N THR A 92 -19.80 21.75 18.14
CA THR A 92 -20.25 23.04 17.61
C THR A 92 -19.72 23.28 16.20
N THR A 93 -18.43 23.01 16.00
CA THR A 93 -17.70 23.27 14.75
C THR A 93 -17.59 22.04 13.85
N GLY A 94 -17.84 20.84 14.39
CA GLY A 94 -17.69 19.57 13.69
C GLY A 94 -16.24 19.15 13.44
N ARG A 95 -15.24 19.92 13.90
CA ARG A 95 -13.82 19.62 13.69
C ARG A 95 -13.36 18.44 14.56
N LEU A 96 -12.35 17.71 14.06
CA LEU A 96 -11.63 16.74 14.88
C LEU A 96 -10.70 17.48 15.84
N VAL A 97 -10.70 17.09 17.11
CA VAL A 97 -9.83 17.63 18.17
C VAL A 97 -9.13 16.48 18.89
N PRO A 98 -7.91 16.66 19.41
CA PRO A 98 -7.24 15.63 20.19
C PRO A 98 -8.11 15.15 21.37
N SER A 99 -8.05 13.86 21.68
CA SER A 99 -8.66 13.35 22.91
C SER A 99 -7.82 13.78 24.13
N GLY A 100 -8.38 13.69 25.33
CA GLY A 100 -7.64 14.01 26.56
C GLY A 100 -6.40 13.14 26.81
N ARG A 101 -6.19 12.08 26.01
CA ARG A 101 -4.98 11.23 26.03
C ARG A 101 -3.83 11.80 25.19
N PHE A 102 -4.10 12.82 24.39
CA PHE A 102 -3.16 13.53 23.51
C PHE A 102 -3.21 15.05 23.81
N PRO A 103 -2.68 15.49 24.95
CA PRO A 103 -2.77 16.88 25.40
C PRO A 103 -1.84 17.87 24.68
N SER A 104 -0.79 17.42 23.97
CA SER A 104 0.18 18.29 23.31
C SER A 104 0.36 18.05 21.81
#